data_AF-A0ABC8IW37-F1
#
_entry.id   AF-A0ABC8IW37-F1
#
_cell.length_a   1.000
_cell.length_b   1.000
_cell.length_c   1.000
_cell.angle_alpha   90.00
_cell.angle_beta   90.00
_cell.angle_gamma   90.00
#
_symmetry.space_group_name_H-M   'P 1'
#
loop_
_entity.id
_entity.type
_entity.pdbx_description
1 polymer ?
#
loop_
_entity_poly.entity_id
_entity_poly.type
_entity_poly.pdbx_seq_one_letter_code
_entity_poly.pdbx_strand_id
1 'polypeptide(L)'
;MGGCFSFGFSCDETLKCLFRWLTCEGYLRNLKKNLTALKKQMEDLNATEEEVKTKVEREERLHQQRRPAVKVWLTRVEDVQKRFLELDSTSAAEFENLCLCDLCSKHLCLSYKYGKSVFLLSEEVKNLKLEGDNFKEVTEPVLRSVIEARPTRPTVGQEQMFEKAWNRLMQDGVGIMGLHGMGGVGKTTLLKKIHNKFVDVDQNKDDGRVDIMMWMVVSRGVNTLQKVQDEIAKKLHLNGNEWTNKNESDKAAEINTVLSGKRFVLMLDDIWEKVDLETVGVPELTSENRCKVAFTTRSREVCLRMGDRDPVEVNCLEPEEAWELFEKKVGDDNLTRDSRIVELARKVAEKCRGLPLALIVIGETMSTKTRVEEWEHAVEELTRSAKEFPDMENNILPILKFSYDNLGDENVKSCFLYCALFPEDDEIEKERFINFWLCEGFLGEYEDVRKAMNKGHDVVGTLINANLLKEAGSRKLSMHDVVREMALWIASSLGKQKENFVVQARVGLLKIPKLKDWGSVRRMSLMENQIEEIACDSIKCSELITLFLQLNNLKNLSGEFIRYMKKLVVLDLFGNSRITELPEEISELVSLKYLDVSLTGIRQLPVGLQKLKNLYYLNLNTT
;
A
#
# COMPACT_ATOMS: atom_id res chain seq x y z
N MET A 1 -22.23 -1.43 -97.98
CA MET A 1 -21.02 -1.37 -97.14
C MET A 1 -21.44 -0.89 -95.76
N GLY A 2 -21.05 -1.61 -94.70
CA GLY A 2 -21.39 -1.29 -93.31
C GLY A 2 -21.74 -2.55 -92.53
N GLY A 3 -20.73 -3.36 -92.19
CA GLY A 3 -20.88 -4.53 -91.34
C GLY A 3 -20.79 -4.16 -89.86
N CYS A 4 -21.57 -4.85 -89.03
CA CYS A 4 -21.40 -4.88 -87.57
C CYS A 4 -21.07 -6.31 -87.15
N PHE A 5 -19.91 -6.44 -86.52
CA PHE A 5 -19.38 -7.66 -85.89
C PHE A 5 -19.80 -7.70 -84.42
N SER A 6 -20.22 -8.86 -83.93
CA SER A 6 -20.34 -9.16 -82.49
C SER A 6 -19.23 -10.12 -82.07
N PHE A 7 -18.45 -9.71 -81.07
CA PHE A 7 -17.36 -10.48 -80.46
C PHE A 7 -17.88 -11.73 -79.72
N GLY A 8 -17.32 -12.90 -80.06
CA GLY A 8 -17.49 -14.14 -79.29
C GLY A 8 -16.26 -14.40 -78.43
N PHE A 9 -16.42 -14.37 -77.11
CA PHE A 9 -15.42 -14.88 -76.17
C PHE A 9 -15.45 -16.41 -76.16
N SER A 10 -14.27 -17.03 -76.17
CA SER A 10 -14.09 -18.48 -76.04
C SER A 10 -14.39 -18.93 -74.60
N CYS A 11 -15.31 -19.87 -74.42
CA CYS A 11 -15.69 -20.49 -73.14
C CYS A 11 -14.55 -21.21 -72.40
N ASP A 12 -13.37 -21.36 -73.02
CA ASP A 12 -12.32 -22.26 -72.55
C ASP A 12 -11.41 -21.61 -71.48
N GLU A 13 -11.26 -20.28 -71.47
CA GLU A 13 -10.53 -19.55 -70.42
C GLU A 13 -11.35 -19.36 -69.14
N THR A 14 -12.66 -19.13 -69.26
CA THR A 14 -13.59 -19.05 -68.12
C THR A 14 -13.76 -20.41 -67.44
N LEU A 15 -13.81 -21.51 -68.20
CA LEU A 15 -13.78 -22.87 -67.66
C LEU A 15 -12.47 -23.21 -66.96
N LYS A 16 -11.31 -22.77 -67.48
CA LYS A 16 -10.02 -22.94 -66.80
C LYS A 16 -9.91 -22.11 -65.52
N CYS A 17 -10.42 -20.88 -65.50
CA CYS A 17 -10.51 -20.07 -64.28
C CYS A 17 -11.47 -20.68 -63.25
N LEU A 18 -12.63 -21.17 -63.67
CA LEU A 18 -13.57 -21.90 -62.82
C LEU A 18 -12.97 -23.21 -62.29
N PHE A 19 -12.25 -23.98 -63.11
CA PHE A 19 -11.54 -25.18 -62.67
C PHE A 19 -10.40 -24.84 -61.72
N ARG A 20 -9.66 -23.75 -61.95
CA ARG A 20 -8.60 -23.27 -61.06
C ARG A 20 -9.14 -22.72 -59.73
N TRP A 21 -10.38 -22.22 -59.72
CA TRP A 21 -11.13 -21.79 -58.54
C TRP A 21 -11.79 -22.96 -57.81
N LEU A 22 -12.23 -24.00 -58.54
CA LEU A 22 -12.70 -25.29 -58.01
C LEU A 22 -11.54 -26.17 -57.51
N THR A 23 -10.31 -25.95 -57.97
CA THR A 23 -9.09 -26.63 -57.48
C THR A 23 -8.33 -25.84 -56.42
N CYS A 24 -8.91 -24.78 -55.84
CA CYS A 24 -8.31 -24.01 -54.74
C CYS A 24 -7.87 -24.94 -53.58
N GLU A 25 -6.56 -25.20 -53.51
CA GLU A 25 -5.79 -25.79 -52.40
C GLU A 25 -6.39 -27.01 -51.69
N GLY A 26 -7.22 -27.82 -52.36
CA GLY A 26 -7.68 -29.10 -51.84
C GLY A 26 -8.51 -29.06 -50.54
N TYR A 27 -8.91 -27.87 -50.06
CA TYR A 27 -9.63 -27.69 -48.79
C TYR A 27 -10.97 -28.42 -48.75
N LEU A 28 -11.69 -28.40 -49.86
CA LEU A 28 -12.98 -29.10 -50.03
C LEU A 28 -12.77 -30.59 -50.38
N ARG A 29 -11.91 -30.86 -51.37
CA ARG A 29 -11.69 -32.21 -51.91
C ARG A 29 -11.15 -33.21 -50.89
N ASN A 30 -10.50 -32.74 -49.84
CA ASN A 30 -9.95 -33.56 -48.75
C ASN A 30 -10.56 -33.22 -47.38
N LEU A 31 -11.69 -32.53 -47.31
CA LEU A 31 -12.22 -31.98 -46.05
C LEU A 31 -12.36 -33.03 -44.94
N LYS A 32 -13.01 -34.16 -45.23
CA LYS A 32 -13.15 -35.28 -44.26
C LYS A 32 -11.79 -35.78 -43.78
N LYS A 33 -10.84 -35.97 -44.70
CA LYS A 33 -9.48 -36.43 -44.40
C LYS A 33 -8.71 -35.41 -43.56
N ASN A 34 -8.86 -34.12 -43.87
CA ASN A 34 -8.23 -33.02 -43.15
C ASN A 34 -8.80 -32.90 -41.74
N LEU A 35 -10.12 -33.05 -41.56
CA LEU A 35 -10.75 -33.03 -40.25
C LEU A 35 -10.29 -34.23 -39.41
N THR A 36 -10.27 -35.44 -39.96
CA THR A 36 -9.74 -36.62 -39.24
C THR A 36 -8.27 -36.43 -38.85
N ALA A 37 -7.46 -35.82 -39.73
CA ALA A 37 -6.07 -35.51 -39.41
C ALA A 37 -5.96 -34.44 -38.30
N LEU A 38 -6.82 -33.43 -38.30
CA LEU A 38 -6.89 -32.41 -37.25
C LEU A 38 -7.28 -33.02 -35.90
N LYS A 39 -8.29 -33.91 -35.86
CA LYS A 39 -8.70 -34.62 -34.64
C LYS A 39 -7.52 -35.36 -34.01
N LYS A 40 -6.80 -36.14 -34.82
CA LYS A 40 -5.61 -36.86 -34.36
C LYS A 40 -4.50 -35.91 -33.88
N GLN A 41 -4.26 -34.81 -34.59
CA GLN A 41 -3.26 -33.82 -34.17
C GLN A 41 -3.64 -33.13 -32.88
N MET A 42 -4.95 -32.92 -32.63
CA MET A 42 -5.43 -32.37 -31.38
C MET A 42 -5.25 -33.35 -30.21
N GLU A 43 -5.54 -34.64 -30.42
CA GLU A 43 -5.26 -35.68 -29.42
C GLU A 43 -3.77 -35.69 -29.03
N ASP A 44 -2.89 -35.61 -30.03
CA ASP A 44 -1.45 -35.51 -29.82
C ASP A 44 -1.05 -34.24 -29.03
N LEU A 45 -1.62 -33.08 -29.37
CA LEU A 45 -1.33 -31.82 -28.68
C LEU A 45 -1.80 -31.86 -27.21
N ASN A 46 -2.98 -32.43 -26.95
CA ASN A 46 -3.49 -32.61 -25.59
C ASN A 46 -2.57 -33.51 -24.75
N ALA A 47 -2.01 -34.56 -25.35
CA ALA A 47 -1.03 -35.39 -24.66
C ALA A 47 0.26 -34.61 -24.32
N THR A 48 0.79 -33.83 -25.27
CA THR A 48 1.95 -32.95 -25.02
C THR A 48 1.65 -31.90 -23.94
N GLU A 49 0.45 -31.33 -23.92
CA GLU A 49 0.01 -30.38 -22.90
C GLU A 49 0.03 -31.00 -21.50
N GLU A 50 -0.52 -32.20 -21.34
CA GLU A 50 -0.51 -32.91 -20.06
C GLU A 50 0.92 -33.26 -19.59
N GLU A 51 1.82 -33.62 -20.51
CA GLU A 51 3.23 -33.85 -20.17
C GLU A 51 3.91 -32.58 -19.67
N VAL A 52 3.72 -31.46 -20.36
CA VAL A 52 4.25 -30.14 -19.96
C VAL A 52 3.67 -29.72 -18.61
N LYS A 53 2.36 -29.83 -18.40
CA LYS A 53 1.69 -29.53 -17.11
C LYS A 53 2.26 -30.38 -15.98
N THR A 54 2.37 -31.69 -16.17
CA THR A 54 2.91 -32.61 -15.17
C THR A 54 4.35 -32.24 -14.80
N LYS A 55 5.18 -31.89 -15.78
CA LYS A 55 6.57 -31.49 -15.56
C LYS A 55 6.66 -30.17 -14.80
N VAL A 56 5.83 -29.20 -15.17
CA VAL A 56 5.71 -27.92 -14.46
C VAL A 56 5.30 -28.16 -13.01
N GLU A 57 4.24 -28.93 -12.74
CA GLU A 57 3.80 -29.23 -11.38
C GLU A 57 4.90 -29.90 -10.55
N ARG A 58 5.65 -30.84 -11.15
CA ARG A 58 6.76 -31.50 -10.48
C ARG A 58 7.89 -30.52 -10.14
N GLU A 59 8.24 -29.62 -11.04
CA GLU A 59 9.32 -28.65 -10.84
C GLU A 59 8.90 -27.48 -9.94
N GLU A 60 7.63 -27.06 -9.97
CA GLU A 60 7.03 -26.08 -9.06
C GLU A 60 7.00 -26.62 -7.60
N ARG A 61 6.80 -27.93 -7.39
CA ARG A 61 6.99 -28.58 -6.07
C ARG A 61 8.43 -28.51 -5.57
N LEU A 62 9.40 -28.32 -6.46
CA LEU A 62 10.79 -28.05 -6.12
C LEU A 62 11.09 -26.54 -6.02
N HIS A 63 10.04 -25.73 -5.86
CA HIS A 63 10.10 -24.29 -5.63
C HIS A 63 10.75 -23.51 -6.77
N GLN A 64 10.56 -23.96 -8.01
CA GLN A 64 10.91 -23.22 -9.22
C GLN A 64 9.69 -22.49 -9.78
N GLN A 65 9.93 -21.42 -10.54
CA GLN A 65 8.87 -20.63 -11.18
C GLN A 65 8.66 -21.08 -12.62
N ARG A 66 7.39 -21.26 -13.03
CA ARG A 66 7.05 -21.53 -14.43
C ARG A 66 7.56 -20.43 -15.36
N ARG A 67 8.25 -20.83 -16.43
CA ARG A 67 8.77 -19.88 -17.41
C ARG A 67 7.63 -19.13 -18.12
N PRO A 68 7.77 -17.83 -18.39
CA PRO A 68 6.76 -17.05 -19.11
C PRO A 68 6.35 -17.65 -20.46
N ALA A 69 7.31 -18.24 -21.19
CA ALA A 69 7.07 -18.90 -22.47
C ALA A 69 6.08 -20.08 -22.35
N VAL A 70 6.20 -20.88 -21.28
CA VAL A 70 5.31 -22.02 -21.01
C VAL A 70 3.90 -21.52 -20.67
N LYS A 71 3.79 -20.43 -19.91
CA LYS A 71 2.49 -19.82 -19.58
C LYS A 71 1.76 -19.34 -20.84
N VAL A 72 2.46 -18.62 -21.72
CA VAL A 72 1.90 -18.14 -23.00
C VAL A 72 1.50 -19.32 -23.89
N TRP A 73 2.31 -20.37 -23.92
CA TRP A 73 2.02 -21.57 -24.70
C TRP A 73 0.74 -22.28 -24.23
N LEU A 74 0.59 -22.53 -22.92
CA LEU A 74 -0.63 -23.15 -22.36
C LEU A 74 -1.90 -22.36 -22.72
N THR A 75 -1.85 -21.02 -22.60
CA THR A 75 -2.99 -20.16 -22.98
C THR A 75 -3.33 -20.27 -24.48
N ARG A 76 -2.33 -20.41 -25.35
CA ARG A 76 -2.56 -20.62 -26.80
C ARG A 76 -3.18 -22.00 -27.07
N VAL A 77 -2.77 -23.03 -26.33
CA VAL A 77 -3.34 -24.38 -26.43
C VAL A 77 -4.82 -24.37 -26.05
N GLU A 78 -5.18 -23.74 -24.93
CA GLU A 78 -6.58 -23.60 -24.48
C GLU A 78 -7.46 -22.87 -25.53
N ASP A 79 -6.96 -21.80 -26.15
CA ASP A 79 -7.68 -21.09 -27.21
C ASP A 79 -7.92 -21.97 -28.45
N VAL A 80 -6.90 -22.72 -28.87
CA VAL A 80 -6.96 -23.63 -30.01
C VAL A 80 -7.92 -24.80 -29.74
N GLN A 81 -7.92 -25.34 -28.52
CA GLN A 81 -8.88 -26.37 -28.08
C GLN A 81 -10.33 -25.86 -28.16
N LYS A 82 -10.58 -24.63 -27.71
CA LYS A 82 -11.91 -24.02 -27.80
C LYS A 82 -12.36 -23.86 -29.26
N ARG A 83 -11.50 -23.31 -30.12
CA ARG A 83 -11.79 -23.15 -31.57
C ARG A 83 -12.02 -24.50 -32.27
N PHE A 84 -11.31 -25.54 -31.86
CA PHE A 84 -11.51 -26.89 -32.38
C PHE A 84 -12.85 -27.48 -31.97
N LEU A 85 -13.29 -27.31 -30.71
CA LEU A 85 -14.60 -27.79 -30.26
C LEU A 85 -15.74 -27.14 -31.06
N GLU A 86 -15.63 -25.84 -31.34
CA GLU A 86 -16.58 -25.11 -32.19
C GLU A 86 -16.59 -25.68 -33.63
N LEU A 87 -15.43 -25.91 -34.23
CA LEU A 87 -15.30 -26.52 -35.56
C LEU A 87 -15.78 -27.97 -35.62
N ASP A 88 -15.53 -28.77 -34.59
CA ASP A 88 -15.93 -30.17 -34.57
C ASP A 88 -17.45 -30.31 -34.40
N SER A 89 -18.05 -29.44 -33.58
CA SER A 89 -19.51 -29.40 -33.39
C SER A 89 -20.28 -29.07 -34.69
N THR A 90 -19.64 -28.34 -35.61
CA THR A 90 -20.23 -27.93 -36.89
C THR A 90 -19.93 -28.91 -38.04
N SER A 91 -19.11 -29.93 -37.79
CA SER A 91 -18.65 -30.89 -38.82
C SER A 91 -19.77 -31.72 -39.45
N ALA A 92 -20.76 -32.15 -38.66
CA ALA A 92 -21.87 -32.98 -39.14
C ALA A 92 -22.73 -32.25 -40.17
N ALA A 93 -23.06 -30.98 -39.90
CA ALA A 93 -23.84 -30.13 -40.81
C ALA A 93 -23.10 -29.86 -42.13
N GLU A 94 -21.78 -29.68 -42.07
CA GLU A 94 -20.97 -29.48 -43.28
C GLU A 94 -20.83 -30.77 -44.11
N PHE A 95 -20.85 -31.95 -43.49
CA PHE A 95 -20.85 -33.21 -44.23
C PHE A 95 -22.16 -33.46 -44.99
N GLU A 96 -23.30 -32.98 -44.49
CA GLU A 96 -24.59 -33.03 -45.20
C GLU A 96 -24.66 -32.09 -46.41
N ASN A 97 -23.79 -31.07 -46.42
CA ASN A 97 -23.64 -30.11 -47.52
C ASN A 97 -22.79 -30.66 -48.67
N LEU A 98 -22.00 -31.72 -48.47
CA LEU A 98 -21.19 -32.34 -49.52
C LEU A 98 -22.06 -33.16 -50.50
N CYS A 99 -21.72 -33.10 -51.79
CA CYS A 99 -22.38 -33.84 -52.87
C CYS A 99 -21.36 -34.32 -53.92
N LEU A 100 -21.79 -35.18 -54.85
CA LEU A 100 -20.93 -35.74 -55.91
C LEU A 100 -19.66 -36.41 -55.36
N CYS A 101 -19.81 -37.40 -54.47
CA CYS A 101 -18.67 -38.15 -53.90
C CYS A 101 -17.61 -37.23 -53.23
N ASP A 102 -18.06 -36.25 -52.46
CA ASP A 102 -17.23 -35.25 -51.75
C ASP A 102 -16.44 -34.29 -52.68
N LEU A 103 -16.77 -34.24 -53.98
CA LEU A 103 -16.11 -33.37 -54.95
C LEU A 103 -16.76 -31.99 -55.08
N CYS A 104 -17.98 -31.79 -54.56
CA CYS A 104 -18.74 -30.54 -54.62
C CYS A 104 -19.51 -30.30 -53.31
N SER A 105 -19.93 -29.06 -53.04
CA SER A 105 -20.81 -28.70 -51.91
C SER A 105 -22.05 -27.95 -52.41
N LYS A 106 -23.21 -28.21 -51.79
CA LYS A 106 -24.47 -27.47 -51.97
C LYS A 106 -24.31 -25.98 -51.62
N HIS A 107 -23.35 -25.66 -50.75
CA HIS A 107 -23.01 -24.32 -50.30
C HIS A 107 -21.50 -24.07 -50.41
N LEU A 108 -21.01 -23.99 -51.65
CA LEU A 108 -19.57 -23.92 -51.99
C LEU A 108 -18.76 -22.93 -51.14
N CYS A 109 -19.24 -21.69 -50.96
CA CYS A 109 -18.54 -20.67 -50.20
C CYS A 109 -18.44 -20.96 -48.69
N LEU A 110 -19.47 -21.59 -48.10
CA LEU A 110 -19.49 -21.93 -46.67
C LEU A 110 -18.55 -23.09 -46.38
N SER A 111 -18.66 -24.18 -47.16
CA SER A 111 -17.80 -25.34 -47.01
C SER A 111 -16.34 -25.05 -47.37
N TYR A 112 -16.06 -24.10 -48.28
CA TYR A 112 -14.71 -23.59 -48.51
C TYR A 112 -14.14 -22.87 -47.28
N LYS A 113 -14.91 -21.96 -46.67
CA LYS A 113 -14.50 -21.25 -45.45
C LYS A 113 -14.24 -22.22 -44.31
N TYR A 114 -15.13 -23.18 -44.10
CA TYR A 114 -14.98 -24.23 -43.10
C TYR A 114 -13.70 -25.05 -43.35
N GLY A 115 -13.50 -25.54 -44.58
CA GLY A 115 -12.30 -26.31 -44.92
C GLY A 115 -10.99 -25.53 -44.80
N LYS A 116 -11.02 -24.24 -45.10
CA LYS A 116 -9.88 -23.34 -44.85
C LYS A 116 -9.60 -23.19 -43.35
N SER A 117 -10.63 -23.02 -42.52
CA SER A 117 -10.47 -22.97 -41.05
C SER A 117 -9.91 -24.27 -40.47
N VAL A 118 -10.38 -25.43 -40.93
CA VAL A 118 -9.84 -26.75 -40.53
C VAL A 118 -8.36 -26.87 -40.87
N PHE A 119 -7.96 -26.41 -42.06
CA PHE A 119 -6.55 -26.45 -42.47
C PHE A 119 -5.68 -25.50 -41.64
N LEU A 120 -6.08 -24.25 -41.48
CA LEU A 120 -5.31 -23.25 -40.72
C LEU A 120 -5.15 -23.68 -39.26
N LEU A 121 -6.21 -24.21 -38.65
CA LEU A 121 -6.13 -24.73 -37.29
C LEU A 121 -5.22 -25.97 -37.21
N SER A 122 -5.19 -26.81 -38.24
CA SER A 122 -4.27 -27.96 -38.32
C SER A 122 -2.81 -27.52 -38.39
N GLU A 123 -2.48 -26.45 -39.11
CA GLU A 123 -1.11 -25.91 -39.09
C GLU A 123 -0.75 -25.33 -37.72
N GLU A 124 -1.70 -24.62 -37.09
CA GLU A 124 -1.49 -24.04 -35.77
C GLU A 124 -1.28 -25.11 -34.68
N VAL A 125 -2.09 -26.16 -34.67
CA VAL A 125 -1.96 -27.30 -33.75
C VAL A 125 -0.61 -27.99 -33.91
N LYS A 126 -0.14 -28.20 -35.16
CA LYS A 126 1.18 -28.78 -35.41
C LYS A 126 2.30 -27.91 -34.85
N ASN A 127 2.22 -26.60 -35.06
CA ASN A 127 3.24 -25.66 -34.56
C ASN A 127 3.25 -25.65 -33.02
N LEU A 128 2.08 -25.60 -32.39
CA LEU A 128 1.98 -25.66 -30.93
C LEU A 128 2.52 -26.97 -30.37
N LYS A 129 2.26 -28.10 -31.03
CA LYS A 129 2.82 -29.40 -30.63
C LYS A 129 4.35 -29.37 -30.68
N LEU A 130 4.92 -28.88 -31.79
CA LEU A 130 6.37 -28.75 -31.93
C LEU A 130 6.98 -27.80 -30.90
N GLU A 131 6.30 -26.69 -30.56
CA GLU A 131 6.73 -25.79 -29.49
C GLU A 131 6.74 -26.52 -28.14
N GLY A 132 5.68 -27.28 -27.83
CA GLY A 132 5.54 -28.07 -26.61
C GLY A 132 6.62 -29.13 -26.45
N ASP A 133 6.86 -29.92 -27.50
CA ASP A 133 7.87 -30.98 -27.54
C ASP A 133 9.30 -30.44 -27.35
N ASN A 134 9.52 -29.14 -27.63
CA ASN A 134 10.83 -28.49 -27.50
C ASN A 134 11.12 -27.92 -26.10
N PHE A 135 10.18 -27.96 -25.15
CA PHE A 135 10.41 -27.47 -23.79
C PHE A 135 11.34 -28.40 -22.97
N LYS A 136 12.65 -28.18 -23.10
CA LYS A 136 13.67 -28.87 -22.27
C LYS A 136 13.61 -28.46 -20.80
N GLU A 137 13.42 -27.17 -20.55
CA GLU A 137 13.21 -26.59 -19.21
C GLU A 137 11.86 -25.90 -19.19
N VAL A 138 10.99 -26.26 -18.24
CA VAL A 138 9.64 -25.68 -18.13
C VAL A 138 9.51 -24.68 -16.99
N THR A 139 10.41 -24.79 -16.01
CA THR A 139 10.58 -23.81 -14.93
C THR A 139 11.97 -23.17 -14.98
N GLU A 140 12.12 -22.12 -14.19
CA GLU A 140 13.38 -21.44 -13.90
C GLU A 140 13.47 -21.20 -12.39
N PRO A 141 14.68 -21.15 -11.80
CA PRO A 141 14.83 -20.84 -10.39
C PRO A 141 14.13 -19.53 -10.06
N VAL A 142 13.32 -19.52 -8.99
CA VAL A 142 12.74 -18.27 -8.49
C VAL A 142 13.91 -17.32 -8.24
N LEU A 143 13.94 -16.20 -8.96
CA LEU A 143 14.92 -15.16 -8.75
C LEU A 143 14.80 -14.77 -7.28
N ARG A 144 15.83 -15.11 -6.47
CA ARG A 144 15.86 -14.69 -5.07
C ARG A 144 15.61 -13.19 -5.06
N SER A 145 14.59 -12.74 -4.33
CA SER A 145 14.49 -11.33 -4.02
C SER A 145 15.81 -10.97 -3.34
N VAL A 146 16.66 -10.18 -4.00
CA VAL A 146 17.87 -9.67 -3.38
C VAL A 146 17.42 -9.00 -2.10
N ILE A 147 17.90 -9.48 -0.95
CA ILE A 147 17.52 -8.89 0.33
C ILE A 147 18.22 -7.54 0.37
N GLU A 148 17.47 -6.48 0.05
CA GLU A 148 18.01 -5.13 0.01
C GLU A 148 18.20 -4.60 1.43
N ALA A 149 19.38 -4.06 1.72
CA ALA A 149 19.63 -3.37 2.97
C ALA A 149 18.63 -2.22 3.16
N ARG A 150 18.08 -2.11 4.37
CA ARG A 150 17.19 -1.00 4.71
C ARG A 150 18.02 0.25 4.98
N PRO A 151 17.57 1.43 4.52
CA PRO A 151 18.23 2.69 4.86
C PRO A 151 18.30 2.87 6.38
N THR A 152 19.52 2.91 6.91
CA THR A 152 19.80 3.17 8.32
C THR A 152 20.70 4.40 8.44
N ARG A 153 20.39 5.28 9.39
CA ARG A 153 21.30 6.35 9.79
C ARG A 153 22.26 5.82 10.85
N PRO A 154 23.48 6.38 10.98
CA PRO A 154 24.36 6.04 12.09
C PRO A 154 23.65 6.26 13.43
N THR A 155 23.61 5.22 14.26
CA THR A 155 23.02 5.24 15.60
C THR A 155 24.09 5.53 16.65
N VAL A 156 23.68 6.06 17.80
CA VAL A 156 24.52 6.26 18.98
C VAL A 156 23.93 5.43 20.11
N GLY A 157 24.78 4.74 20.88
CA GLY A 157 24.39 4.02 22.10
C GLY A 157 23.45 2.81 21.89
N GLN A 158 23.39 2.26 20.68
CA GLN A 158 22.52 1.11 20.38
C GLN A 158 23.29 -0.18 20.17
N GLU A 159 24.63 -0.16 20.27
CA GLU A 159 25.52 -1.27 19.94
C GLU A 159 25.33 -2.43 20.91
N GLN A 160 25.31 -2.15 22.22
CA GLN A 160 25.10 -3.18 23.24
C GLN A 160 23.68 -3.79 23.14
N MET A 161 22.67 -2.93 22.98
CA MET A 161 21.28 -3.37 22.83
C MET A 161 21.09 -4.21 21.55
N PHE A 162 21.77 -3.83 20.47
CA PHE A 162 21.79 -4.57 19.22
C PHE A 162 22.41 -5.95 19.40
N GLU A 163 23.58 -6.06 20.02
CA GLU A 163 24.19 -7.37 20.26
C GLU A 163 23.35 -8.24 21.20
N LYS A 164 22.73 -7.65 22.24
CA LYS A 164 21.79 -8.36 23.11
C LYS A 164 20.61 -8.94 22.31
N ALA A 165 19.95 -8.10 21.50
CA ALA A 165 18.81 -8.53 20.69
C ALA A 165 19.21 -9.54 19.62
N TRP A 166 20.35 -9.34 18.96
CA TRP A 166 20.88 -10.26 17.96
C TRP A 166 21.16 -11.64 18.56
N ASN A 167 21.90 -11.68 19.67
CA ASN A 167 22.25 -12.93 20.34
C ASN A 167 21.00 -13.68 20.84
N ARG A 168 20.00 -12.97 21.36
CA ARG A 168 18.71 -13.54 21.76
C ARG A 168 17.96 -14.15 20.57
N LEU A 169 17.88 -13.43 19.44
CA LEU A 169 17.21 -13.90 18.24
C LEU A 169 17.89 -15.14 17.65
N MET A 170 19.22 -15.18 17.70
CA MET A 170 20.03 -16.25 17.12
C MET A 170 20.20 -17.47 18.03
N GLN A 171 19.83 -17.39 19.30
CA GLN A 171 19.89 -18.52 20.23
C GLN A 171 19.03 -19.71 19.75
N ASP A 172 19.53 -20.92 20.00
CA ASP A 172 18.85 -22.18 19.65
C ASP A 172 17.50 -22.30 20.36
N GLY A 173 16.48 -22.79 19.65
CA GLY A 173 15.11 -22.94 20.17
C GLY A 173 14.28 -21.65 20.19
N VAL A 174 14.87 -20.51 19.80
CA VAL A 174 14.15 -19.23 19.74
C VAL A 174 13.51 -19.04 18.37
N GLY A 175 12.20 -19.23 18.27
CA GLY A 175 11.45 -18.93 17.04
C GLY A 175 10.97 -17.48 16.98
N ILE A 176 10.64 -16.88 18.13
CA ILE A 176 9.97 -15.58 18.22
C ILE A 176 10.75 -14.67 19.17
N MET A 177 10.91 -13.40 18.79
CA MET A 177 11.47 -12.34 19.64
C MET A 177 10.72 -11.02 19.47
N GLY A 178 10.23 -10.46 20.58
CA GLY A 178 9.65 -9.14 20.66
C GLY A 178 10.62 -8.12 21.22
N LEU A 179 10.73 -6.96 20.56
CA LEU A 179 11.38 -5.75 21.06
C LEU A 179 10.30 -4.82 21.62
N HIS A 180 10.27 -4.59 22.94
CA HIS A 180 9.29 -3.69 23.56
C HIS A 180 9.91 -2.46 24.21
N GLY A 181 9.13 -1.40 24.41
CA GLY A 181 9.58 -0.16 25.02
C GLY A 181 8.72 1.04 24.62
N MET A 182 8.91 2.18 25.28
CA MET A 182 8.13 3.39 25.03
C MET A 182 8.23 3.90 23.57
N GLY A 183 7.28 4.72 23.15
CA GLY A 183 7.32 5.40 21.84
C GLY A 183 8.58 6.26 21.70
N GLY A 184 9.19 6.28 20.51
CA GLY A 184 10.38 7.09 20.22
C GLY A 184 11.71 6.57 20.78
N VAL A 185 11.73 5.41 21.46
CA VAL A 185 12.95 4.82 22.04
C VAL A 185 13.90 4.17 21.01
N GLY A 186 13.44 4.00 19.77
CA GLY A 186 14.28 3.49 18.67
C GLY A 186 14.14 1.98 18.38
N LYS A 187 13.03 1.35 18.80
CA LYS A 187 12.73 -0.07 18.49
C LYS A 187 12.81 -0.40 16.99
N THR A 188 12.13 0.40 16.16
CA THR A 188 12.16 0.26 14.69
C THR A 188 13.57 0.41 14.13
N THR A 189 14.37 1.34 14.69
CA THR A 189 15.78 1.51 14.30
C THR A 189 16.59 0.25 14.62
N LEU A 190 16.39 -0.33 15.80
CA LEU A 190 17.04 -1.56 16.23
C LEU A 190 16.64 -2.75 15.34
N LEU A 191 15.35 -2.90 15.04
CA LEU A 191 14.85 -3.94 14.14
C LEU A 191 15.44 -3.79 12.73
N LYS A 192 15.62 -2.56 12.22
CA LYS A 192 16.32 -2.30 10.95
C LYS A 192 17.80 -2.70 10.98
N LYS A 193 18.51 -2.50 12.11
CA LYS A 193 19.89 -2.98 12.26
C LYS A 193 19.94 -4.51 12.21
N ILE A 194 19.01 -5.19 12.88
CA ILE A 194 18.89 -6.66 12.86
C ILE A 194 18.62 -7.15 11.43
N HIS A 195 17.69 -6.50 10.72
CA HIS A 195 17.44 -6.77 9.29
C HIS A 195 18.72 -6.70 8.47
N ASN A 196 19.49 -5.62 8.60
CA ASN A 196 20.70 -5.43 7.80
C ASN A 196 21.81 -6.43 8.17
N LYS A 197 21.91 -6.87 9.43
CA LYS A 197 22.87 -7.95 9.79
C LYS A 197 22.51 -9.29 9.13
N PHE A 198 21.23 -9.60 8.93
CA PHE A 198 20.85 -10.76 8.12
C PHE A 198 21.24 -10.61 6.64
N VAL A 199 21.15 -9.40 6.09
CA VAL A 199 21.61 -9.11 4.72
C VAL A 199 23.12 -9.40 4.60
N ASP A 200 23.92 -8.93 5.56
CA ASP A 200 25.36 -9.14 5.57
C ASP A 200 25.73 -10.64 5.70
N VAL A 201 25.00 -11.39 6.54
CA VAL A 201 25.20 -12.84 6.71
C VAL A 201 24.87 -13.61 5.42
N ASP A 202 23.79 -13.26 4.71
CA ASP A 202 23.43 -13.93 3.45
C ASP A 202 24.47 -13.71 2.35
N GLN A 203 25.04 -12.50 2.27
CA GLN A 203 26.09 -12.16 1.29
C GLN A 203 27.40 -12.93 1.53
N ASN A 204 27.74 -13.23 2.79
CA ASN A 204 29.00 -13.89 3.16
C ASN A 204 28.98 -15.42 3.03
N LYS A 205 27.87 -16.03 2.57
CA LYS A 205 27.71 -17.48 2.33
C LYS A 205 27.96 -18.40 3.55
N ASP A 206 27.71 -17.91 4.76
CA ASP A 206 27.72 -18.76 5.96
C ASP A 206 26.52 -19.73 6.02
N ASP A 207 26.63 -20.78 6.86
CA ASP A 207 25.60 -21.82 7.08
C ASP A 207 24.24 -21.26 7.62
N GLY A 208 24.19 -19.96 7.95
CA GLY A 208 23.01 -19.21 8.39
C GLY A 208 22.06 -18.71 7.29
N ARG A 209 22.22 -19.18 6.04
CA ARG A 209 21.51 -18.67 4.85
C ARG A 209 19.97 -18.69 4.99
N VAL A 210 19.33 -17.54 4.82
CA VAL A 210 17.87 -17.40 4.87
C VAL A 210 17.29 -17.56 3.46
N ASP A 211 16.25 -18.35 3.28
CA ASP A 211 15.61 -18.55 1.98
C ASP A 211 14.65 -17.40 1.65
N ILE A 212 13.93 -16.90 2.66
CA ILE A 212 12.91 -15.84 2.51
C ILE A 212 13.05 -14.84 3.65
N MET A 213 13.12 -13.55 3.32
CA MET A 213 13.13 -12.48 4.31
C MET A 213 12.04 -11.46 4.03
N MET A 214 11.16 -11.25 5.01
CA MET A 214 9.99 -10.41 4.89
C MET A 214 10.01 -9.35 5.97
N TRP A 215 9.72 -8.12 5.60
CA TRP A 215 9.47 -7.03 6.54
C TRP A 215 8.17 -6.33 6.16
N MET A 216 7.36 -6.04 7.17
CA MET A 216 6.15 -5.22 7.05
C MET A 216 5.93 -4.38 8.30
N VAL A 217 5.21 -3.28 8.13
CA VAL A 217 4.67 -2.47 9.23
C VAL A 217 3.25 -2.95 9.49
N VAL A 218 2.91 -3.24 10.74
CA VAL A 218 1.60 -3.74 11.16
C VAL A 218 0.76 -2.57 11.66
N SER A 219 0.16 -1.83 10.73
CA SER A 219 -0.70 -0.70 11.09
C SER A 219 -1.91 -1.14 11.92
N ARG A 220 -2.28 -0.33 12.90
CA ARG A 220 -3.50 -0.46 13.69
C ARG A 220 -4.74 -0.38 12.78
N GLY A 221 -5.73 -1.25 12.99
CA GLY A 221 -7.07 -1.09 12.40
C GLY A 221 -7.80 -2.37 12.04
N VAL A 222 -8.90 -2.25 11.27
CA VAL A 222 -9.66 -3.43 10.83
C VAL A 222 -8.93 -4.20 9.75
N ASN A 223 -9.23 -5.50 9.68
CA ASN A 223 -8.69 -6.44 8.71
C ASN A 223 -7.16 -6.55 8.82
N THR A 224 -6.58 -6.37 10.01
CA THR A 224 -5.13 -6.56 10.23
C THR A 224 -4.65 -7.91 9.70
N LEU A 225 -5.42 -8.97 9.95
CA LEU A 225 -5.13 -10.31 9.42
C LEU A 225 -5.01 -10.28 7.88
N GLN A 226 -6.06 -9.83 7.19
CA GLN A 226 -6.08 -9.74 5.73
C GLN A 226 -4.95 -8.86 5.18
N LYS A 227 -4.67 -7.72 5.81
CA LYS A 227 -3.56 -6.82 5.41
C LYS A 227 -2.20 -7.50 5.55
N VAL A 228 -1.97 -8.21 6.66
CA VAL A 228 -0.75 -8.98 6.88
C VAL A 228 -0.62 -10.10 5.84
N GLN A 229 -1.70 -10.85 5.58
CA GLN A 229 -1.72 -11.87 4.53
C GLN A 229 -1.42 -11.28 3.15
N ASP A 230 -2.05 -10.16 2.78
CA ASP A 230 -1.85 -9.50 1.48
C ASP A 230 -0.43 -8.95 1.33
N GLU A 231 0.18 -8.40 2.40
CA GLU A 231 1.58 -7.96 2.37
C GLU A 231 2.56 -9.14 2.27
N ILE A 232 2.32 -10.23 3.00
CA ILE A 232 3.11 -11.46 2.87
C ILE A 232 3.00 -12.00 1.44
N ALA A 233 1.79 -12.09 0.91
CA ALA A 233 1.52 -12.58 -0.44
C ALA A 233 2.27 -11.77 -1.50
N LYS A 234 2.25 -10.43 -1.41
CA LYS A 234 3.06 -9.57 -2.29
C LYS A 234 4.55 -9.89 -2.23
N LYS A 235 5.10 -10.14 -1.03
CA LYS A 235 6.52 -10.51 -0.84
C LYS A 235 6.83 -11.92 -1.34
N LEU A 236 5.85 -12.81 -1.33
CA LEU A 236 5.94 -14.17 -1.86
C LEU A 236 5.56 -14.27 -3.35
N HIS A 237 5.23 -13.14 -3.99
CA HIS A 237 4.73 -13.07 -5.37
C HIS A 237 3.44 -13.88 -5.61
N LEU A 238 2.65 -14.09 -4.56
CA LEU A 238 1.29 -14.64 -4.62
C LEU A 238 0.33 -13.50 -5.02
N ASN A 239 0.22 -13.25 -6.33
CA ASN A 239 -0.48 -12.08 -6.86
C ASN A 239 -1.60 -12.46 -7.84
N GLY A 240 -2.56 -11.56 -8.03
CA GLY A 240 -3.60 -11.63 -9.07
C GLY A 240 -5.01 -11.84 -8.52
N ASN A 241 -5.98 -11.95 -9.45
CA ASN A 241 -7.40 -12.10 -9.12
C ASN A 241 -7.68 -13.37 -8.30
N GLU A 242 -6.87 -14.41 -8.49
CA GLU A 242 -6.95 -15.65 -7.72
C GLU A 242 -6.63 -15.44 -6.24
N TRP A 243 -5.68 -14.55 -5.91
CA TRP A 243 -5.38 -14.21 -4.51
C TRP A 243 -6.47 -13.33 -3.89
N THR A 244 -6.90 -12.29 -4.62
CA THR A 244 -7.85 -11.30 -4.07
C THR A 244 -9.21 -11.89 -3.76
N ASN A 245 -9.61 -12.96 -4.46
CA ASN A 245 -10.90 -13.62 -4.27
C ASN A 245 -10.87 -14.74 -3.21
N LYS A 246 -9.70 -15.09 -2.66
CA LYS A 246 -9.59 -16.12 -1.60
C LYS A 246 -10.07 -15.59 -0.26
N ASN A 247 -10.72 -16.46 0.51
CA ASN A 247 -11.01 -16.19 1.92
C ASN A 247 -9.72 -16.29 2.77
N GLU A 248 -9.78 -15.85 4.03
CA GLU A 248 -8.63 -15.81 4.93
C GLU A 248 -7.99 -17.19 5.16
N SER A 249 -8.79 -18.27 5.20
CA SER A 249 -8.30 -19.64 5.41
C SER A 249 -7.53 -20.16 4.19
N ASP A 250 -8.05 -19.92 2.98
CA ASP A 250 -7.38 -20.33 1.74
C ASP A 250 -6.06 -19.56 1.55
N LYS A 251 -6.06 -18.27 1.91
CA LYS A 251 -4.84 -17.44 1.94
C LYS A 251 -3.80 -18.00 2.92
N ALA A 252 -4.24 -18.38 4.12
CA ALA A 252 -3.36 -18.96 5.12
C ALA A 252 -2.73 -20.29 4.64
N ALA A 253 -3.52 -21.17 4.03
CA ALA A 253 -3.05 -22.45 3.51
C ALA A 253 -2.00 -22.27 2.40
N GLU A 254 -2.18 -21.28 1.52
CA GLU A 254 -1.24 -20.99 0.43
C GLU A 254 0.07 -20.38 0.94
N ILE A 255 -0.01 -19.41 1.87
CA ILE A 255 1.16 -18.87 2.56
C ILE A 255 1.93 -20.00 3.25
N ASN A 256 1.22 -20.86 3.98
CA ASN A 256 1.83 -21.98 4.69
C ASN A 256 2.52 -22.95 3.73
N THR A 257 1.89 -23.27 2.60
CA THR A 257 2.46 -24.14 1.56
C THR A 257 3.78 -23.60 1.03
N VAL A 258 3.88 -22.28 0.80
CA VAL A 258 5.09 -21.65 0.28
C VAL A 258 6.21 -21.54 1.32
N LEU A 259 5.86 -21.30 2.58
CA LEU A 259 6.80 -21.14 3.69
C LEU A 259 7.27 -22.49 4.27
N SER A 260 6.46 -23.53 4.16
CA SER A 260 6.78 -24.87 4.66
C SER A 260 8.03 -25.42 3.99
N GLY A 261 8.98 -25.92 4.81
CA GLY A 261 10.25 -26.45 4.32
C GLY A 261 11.30 -25.39 3.94
N LYS A 262 11.03 -24.10 4.14
CA LYS A 262 11.98 -23.01 3.92
C LYS A 262 12.40 -22.36 5.21
N ARG A 263 13.65 -21.89 5.27
CA ARG A 263 14.13 -21.03 6.36
C ARG A 263 13.73 -19.59 6.07
N PHE A 264 12.85 -19.02 6.88
CA PHE A 264 12.43 -17.62 6.71
C PHE A 264 12.67 -16.77 7.94
N VAL A 265 12.80 -15.47 7.71
CA VAL A 265 12.79 -14.43 8.73
C VAL A 265 11.64 -13.47 8.44
N LEU A 266 10.68 -13.39 9.37
CA LEU A 266 9.55 -12.47 9.30
C LEU A 266 9.73 -11.35 10.32
N MET A 267 9.80 -10.10 9.84
CA MET A 267 9.95 -8.90 10.64
C MET A 267 8.67 -8.08 10.63
N LEU A 268 8.04 -7.94 11.79
CA LEU A 268 6.79 -7.20 11.96
C LEU A 268 7.03 -5.94 12.79
N ASP A 269 7.00 -4.78 12.16
CA ASP A 269 7.23 -3.50 12.83
C ASP A 269 5.92 -2.90 13.34
N ASP A 270 5.95 -2.34 14.54
CA ASP A 270 4.88 -1.61 15.22
C ASP A 270 3.58 -2.40 15.48
N ILE A 271 3.70 -3.58 16.10
CA ILE A 271 2.54 -4.38 16.50
C ILE A 271 1.84 -3.76 17.72
N TRP A 272 0.53 -3.57 17.60
CA TRP A 272 -0.33 -3.06 18.67
C TRP A 272 -1.07 -4.14 19.46
N GLU A 273 -1.41 -5.26 18.83
CA GLU A 273 -2.18 -6.37 19.40
C GLU A 273 -1.65 -7.71 18.89
N LYS A 274 -2.04 -8.84 19.52
CA LYS A 274 -1.60 -10.18 19.09
C LYS A 274 -1.94 -10.40 17.61
N VAL A 275 -0.92 -10.71 16.81
CA VAL A 275 -1.07 -11.23 15.45
C VAL A 275 -1.01 -12.76 15.54
N ASP A 276 -2.09 -13.43 15.17
CA ASP A 276 -2.14 -14.89 15.23
C ASP A 276 -1.44 -15.49 14.00
N LEU A 277 -0.17 -15.86 14.19
CA LEU A 277 0.73 -16.35 13.12
C LEU A 277 0.17 -17.58 12.40
N GLU A 278 -0.54 -18.46 13.09
CA GLU A 278 -1.18 -19.64 12.49
C GLU A 278 -2.28 -19.22 11.52
N THR A 279 -3.16 -18.30 11.95
CA THR A 279 -4.23 -17.78 11.07
C THR A 279 -3.70 -16.98 9.88
N VAL A 280 -2.52 -16.39 10.01
CA VAL A 280 -1.82 -15.73 8.90
C VAL A 280 -1.31 -16.76 7.87
N GLY A 281 -1.05 -18.00 8.29
CA GLY A 281 -0.44 -19.05 7.47
C GLY A 281 1.05 -19.25 7.74
N VAL A 282 1.62 -18.61 8.77
CA VAL A 282 3.01 -18.83 9.16
C VAL A 282 3.13 -20.22 9.79
N PRO A 283 3.99 -21.11 9.28
CA PRO A 283 4.15 -22.45 9.84
C PRO A 283 4.77 -22.40 11.23
N GLU A 284 4.58 -23.47 12.00
CA GLU A 284 5.10 -23.58 13.35
C GLU A 284 6.62 -23.38 13.39
N LEU A 285 7.08 -22.57 14.35
CA LEU A 285 8.48 -22.24 14.50
C LEU A 285 9.15 -23.27 15.40
N THR A 286 10.03 -24.09 14.81
CA THR A 286 10.70 -25.19 15.50
C THR A 286 12.21 -24.96 15.55
N SER A 287 12.90 -25.60 16.47
CA SER A 287 14.38 -25.55 16.51
C SER A 287 15.01 -26.11 15.23
N GLU A 288 14.33 -27.03 14.55
CA GLU A 288 14.83 -27.73 13.36
C GLU A 288 14.74 -26.86 12.10
N ASN A 289 13.62 -26.12 11.92
CA ASN A 289 13.44 -25.30 10.73
C ASN A 289 14.21 -23.97 10.77
N ARG A 290 14.75 -23.57 11.93
CA ARG A 290 15.54 -22.35 12.14
C ARG A 290 14.82 -21.06 11.67
N CYS A 291 13.48 -21.09 11.51
CA CYS A 291 12.69 -19.93 11.13
C CYS A 291 12.58 -18.95 12.29
N LYS A 292 12.53 -17.65 11.97
CA LYS A 292 12.53 -16.58 12.97
C LYS A 292 11.43 -15.57 12.70
N VAL A 293 10.77 -15.11 13.77
CA VAL A 293 9.87 -13.96 13.78
C VAL A 293 10.42 -12.94 14.76
N ALA A 294 10.70 -11.73 14.28
CA ALA A 294 11.13 -10.61 15.12
C ALA A 294 10.14 -9.47 14.97
N PHE A 295 9.74 -8.83 16.07
CA PHE A 295 8.76 -7.75 15.99
C PHE A 295 9.02 -6.64 17.00
N THR A 296 8.44 -5.47 16.76
CA THR A 296 8.47 -4.34 17.69
C THR A 296 7.07 -4.04 18.22
N THR A 297 6.97 -3.63 19.48
CA THR A 297 5.70 -3.21 20.10
C THR A 297 5.94 -2.23 21.24
N ARG A 298 4.92 -1.47 21.64
CA ARG A 298 4.98 -0.67 22.87
C ARG A 298 4.66 -1.50 24.12
N SER A 299 4.05 -2.68 23.98
CA SER A 299 3.50 -3.46 25.09
C SER A 299 4.26 -4.77 25.34
N ARG A 300 4.82 -4.93 26.54
CA ARG A 300 5.41 -6.20 26.98
C ARG A 300 4.37 -7.34 26.97
N GLU A 301 3.12 -7.03 27.27
CA GLU A 301 2.04 -8.01 27.27
C GLU A 301 1.72 -8.54 25.88
N VAL A 302 1.83 -7.70 24.84
CA VAL A 302 1.72 -8.15 23.44
C VAL A 302 2.83 -9.17 23.13
N CYS A 303 4.06 -8.96 23.62
CA CYS A 303 5.12 -9.94 23.43
C CYS A 303 4.78 -11.31 24.03
N LEU A 304 4.25 -11.32 25.26
CA LEU A 304 3.84 -12.54 25.94
C LEU A 304 2.70 -13.24 25.17
N ARG A 305 1.72 -12.49 24.66
CA ARG A 305 0.60 -13.02 23.86
C ARG A 305 1.03 -13.57 22.50
N MET A 306 2.12 -13.04 21.94
CA MET A 306 2.77 -13.55 20.72
C MET A 306 3.63 -14.81 20.98
N GLY A 307 3.79 -15.22 22.24
CA GLY A 307 4.54 -16.41 22.62
C GLY A 307 6.01 -16.16 22.99
N ASP A 308 6.48 -14.91 23.05
CA ASP A 308 7.83 -14.60 23.54
C ASP A 308 7.83 -14.42 25.07
N ARG A 309 8.47 -15.36 25.76
CA ARG A 309 8.55 -15.40 27.24
C ARG A 309 9.64 -14.51 27.83
N ASP A 310 10.62 -14.13 27.02
CA ASP A 310 11.75 -13.29 27.45
C ASP A 310 12.02 -12.22 26.39
N PRO A 311 11.10 -11.24 26.26
CA PRO A 311 11.22 -10.20 25.27
C PRO A 311 12.26 -9.16 25.65
N VAL A 312 12.87 -8.55 24.65
CA VAL A 312 13.95 -7.59 24.84
C VAL A 312 13.34 -6.20 25.07
N GLU A 313 13.55 -5.66 26.26
CA GLU A 313 13.22 -4.28 26.57
C GLU A 313 14.26 -3.32 25.98
N VAL A 314 13.79 -2.39 25.15
CA VAL A 314 14.57 -1.29 24.59
C VAL A 314 14.40 -0.07 25.48
N ASN A 315 15.45 0.24 26.23
CA ASN A 315 15.49 1.36 27.18
C ASN A 315 15.95 2.65 26.52
N CYS A 316 15.72 3.78 27.21
CA CYS A 316 16.32 5.06 26.86
C CYS A 316 17.85 4.99 26.92
N LEU A 317 18.50 5.92 26.22
CA LEU A 317 19.96 6.02 26.19
C LEU A 317 20.49 6.40 27.57
N GLU A 318 21.66 5.86 27.91
CA GLU A 318 22.41 6.29 29.08
C GLU A 318 22.87 7.75 28.93
N PRO A 319 23.13 8.49 30.02
CA PRO A 319 23.39 9.93 29.98
C PRO A 319 24.49 10.35 28.98
N GLU A 320 25.57 9.59 28.88
CA GLU A 320 26.69 9.85 27.98
C GLU A 320 26.31 9.64 26.50
N GLU A 321 25.59 8.56 26.21
CA GLU A 321 25.09 8.25 24.85
C GLU A 321 24.00 9.24 24.42
N ALA A 322 23.16 9.66 25.37
CA ALA A 322 22.15 10.69 25.17
C ALA A 322 22.79 12.05 24.84
N TRP A 323 23.85 12.41 25.56
CA TRP A 323 24.64 13.60 25.29
C TRP A 323 25.26 13.54 23.89
N GLU A 324 25.93 12.44 23.53
CA GLU A 324 26.54 12.27 22.20
C GLU A 324 25.51 12.40 21.08
N LEU A 325 24.33 11.78 21.23
CA LEU A 325 23.26 11.93 20.25
C LEU A 325 22.76 13.38 20.14
N PHE A 326 22.60 14.08 21.27
CA PHE A 326 22.15 15.46 21.30
C PHE A 326 23.17 16.42 20.67
N GLU A 327 24.44 16.29 21.05
CA GLU A 327 25.57 17.06 20.52
C GLU A 327 25.63 16.96 18.99
N LYS A 328 25.54 15.73 18.45
CA LYS A 328 25.48 15.48 17.01
C LYS A 328 24.30 16.16 16.31
N LYS A 329 23.20 16.42 17.02
CA LYS A 329 21.98 17.05 16.49
C LYS A 329 22.03 18.57 16.55
N VAL A 330 22.67 19.13 17.57
CA VAL A 330 22.92 20.58 17.67
C VAL A 330 23.99 21.04 16.68
N GLY A 331 25.00 20.20 16.44
CA GLY A 331 26.13 20.47 15.54
C GLY A 331 27.28 21.23 16.22
N ASP A 332 28.52 20.88 15.82
CA ASP A 332 29.76 21.36 16.46
C ASP A 332 29.94 22.88 16.41
N ASP A 333 29.48 23.53 15.34
CA ASP A 333 29.66 24.97 15.12
C ASP A 333 28.97 25.86 16.16
N ASN A 334 27.91 25.34 16.81
CA ASN A 334 27.18 26.04 17.87
C ASN A 334 27.81 25.80 19.26
N LEU A 335 28.29 24.58 19.51
CA LEU A 335 28.81 24.17 20.82
C LEU A 335 30.25 24.61 21.06
N THR A 336 31.04 24.83 20.00
CA THR A 336 32.46 25.20 20.10
C THR A 336 32.73 26.67 20.43
N ARG A 337 31.69 27.53 20.47
CA ARG A 337 31.86 29.00 20.61
C ARG A 337 31.91 29.51 22.05
N ASP A 338 31.20 28.87 22.99
CA ASP A 338 31.13 29.31 24.39
C ASP A 338 30.94 28.08 25.31
N SER A 339 31.82 27.91 26.30
CA SER A 339 31.75 26.78 27.24
C SER A 339 30.45 26.77 28.06
N ARG A 340 29.83 27.93 28.29
CA ARG A 340 28.53 28.03 28.97
C ARG A 340 27.39 27.44 28.13
N ILE A 341 27.47 27.57 26.80
CA ILE A 341 26.48 26.93 25.90
C ILE A 341 26.59 25.42 26.01
N VAL A 342 27.79 24.85 26.12
CA VAL A 342 27.99 23.40 26.33
C VAL A 342 27.36 22.94 27.65
N GLU A 343 27.56 23.67 28.74
CA GLU A 343 26.95 23.36 30.03
C GLU A 343 25.41 23.43 30.00
N LEU A 344 24.85 24.45 29.34
CA LEU A 344 23.39 24.58 29.17
C LEU A 344 22.83 23.51 28.24
N ALA A 345 23.55 23.18 27.16
CA ALA A 345 23.18 22.11 26.24
C ALA A 345 23.10 20.76 26.96
N ARG A 346 24.05 20.46 27.86
CA ARG A 346 23.98 19.27 28.72
C ARG A 346 22.72 19.25 29.57
N LYS A 347 22.37 20.37 30.20
CA LYS A 347 21.12 20.49 30.97
C LYS A 347 19.89 20.25 30.09
N VAL A 348 19.86 20.75 28.86
CA VAL A 348 18.78 20.50 27.91
C VAL A 348 18.68 19.01 27.54
N ALA A 349 19.81 18.36 27.24
CA ALA A 349 19.87 16.93 26.96
C ALA A 349 19.36 16.09 28.15
N GLU A 350 19.74 16.44 29.38
CA GLU A 350 19.24 15.80 30.61
C GLU A 350 17.71 15.92 30.74
N LYS A 351 17.12 17.06 30.34
CA LYS A 351 15.65 17.20 30.32
C LYS A 351 14.96 16.22 29.36
N CYS A 352 15.65 15.74 28.33
CA CYS A 352 15.13 14.76 27.39
C CYS A 352 15.14 13.32 27.95
N ARG A 353 15.73 13.10 29.14
CA ARG A 353 15.74 11.82 29.87
C ARG A 353 16.18 10.62 29.03
N GLY A 354 17.17 10.83 28.17
CA GLY A 354 17.73 9.78 27.32
C GLY A 354 16.83 9.30 26.17
N LEU A 355 15.64 9.89 25.95
CA LEU A 355 14.78 9.44 24.84
C LEU A 355 15.33 9.92 23.49
N PRO A 356 15.70 9.02 22.56
CA PRO A 356 16.28 9.40 21.26
C PRO A 356 15.42 10.37 20.47
N LEU A 357 14.10 10.17 20.40
CA LEU A 357 13.21 11.07 19.66
C LEU A 357 13.25 12.51 20.21
N ALA A 358 13.20 12.69 21.53
CA ALA A 358 13.28 14.03 22.12
C ALA A 358 14.66 14.66 21.94
N LEU A 359 15.74 13.90 22.12
CA LEU A 359 17.09 14.39 21.89
C LEU A 359 17.27 14.88 20.44
N ILE A 360 16.71 14.16 19.47
CA ILE A 360 16.74 14.54 18.05
C ILE A 360 15.91 15.80 17.79
N VAL A 361 14.66 15.84 18.25
CA VAL A 361 13.73 16.95 17.98
C VAL A 361 14.20 18.24 18.67
N ILE A 362 14.61 18.15 19.94
CA ILE A 362 15.08 19.31 20.69
C ILE A 362 16.48 19.72 20.23
N GLY A 363 17.39 18.78 19.98
CA GLY A 363 18.74 19.09 19.49
C GLY A 363 18.68 19.90 18.19
N GLU A 364 17.80 19.52 17.26
CA GLU A 364 17.59 20.26 16.02
C GLU A 364 16.90 21.61 16.23
N THR A 365 15.97 21.70 17.18
CA THR A 365 15.37 23.00 17.55
C THR A 365 16.45 23.95 18.09
N MET A 366 17.39 23.41 18.87
CA MET A 366 18.49 24.15 19.48
C MET A 366 19.64 24.42 18.51
N SER A 367 19.75 23.71 17.38
CA SER A 367 20.79 23.93 16.37
C SER A 367 20.73 25.32 15.71
N THR A 368 19.61 26.03 15.86
CA THR A 368 19.44 27.41 15.38
C THR A 368 19.81 28.47 16.43
N LYS A 369 20.05 28.08 17.70
CA LYS A 369 20.26 28.99 18.83
C LYS A 369 21.75 29.22 19.05
N THR A 370 22.17 30.48 19.02
CA THR A 370 23.60 30.85 19.02
C THR A 370 24.04 31.64 20.24
N ARG A 371 23.09 32.15 21.04
CA ARG A 371 23.36 33.01 22.19
C ARG A 371 23.05 32.30 23.51
N VAL A 372 23.87 32.55 24.54
CA VAL A 372 23.72 31.95 25.87
C VAL A 372 22.32 32.17 26.45
N GLU A 373 21.76 33.36 26.29
CA GLU A 373 20.44 33.74 26.81
C GLU A 373 19.32 32.89 26.19
N GLU A 374 19.46 32.47 24.92
CA GLU A 374 18.49 31.58 24.26
C GLU A 374 18.51 30.18 24.87
N TRP A 375 19.69 29.70 25.27
CA TRP A 375 19.87 28.40 25.93
C TRP A 375 19.39 28.43 27.39
N GLU A 376 19.64 29.52 28.12
CA GLU A 376 19.09 29.72 29.47
C GLU A 376 17.56 29.71 29.46
N HIS A 377 16.96 30.48 28.55
CA HIS A 377 15.51 30.49 28.35
C HIS A 377 14.97 29.10 27.99
N ALA A 378 15.66 28.34 27.13
CA ALA A 378 15.25 26.98 26.80
C ALA A 378 15.20 26.04 28.03
N VAL A 379 16.21 26.14 28.91
CA VAL A 379 16.26 25.35 30.16
C VAL A 379 15.11 25.73 31.11
N GLU A 380 14.81 27.03 31.22
CA GLU A 380 13.69 27.53 32.03
C GLU A 380 12.35 27.00 31.51
N GLU A 381 12.11 27.11 30.20
CA GLU A 381 10.88 26.66 29.55
C GLU A 381 10.64 25.16 29.69
N LEU A 382 11.66 24.34 29.43
CA LEU A 382 11.59 22.89 29.63
C LEU A 382 11.34 22.53 31.09
N THR A 383 11.91 23.28 32.03
CA THR A 383 11.70 23.08 33.47
C THR A 383 10.29 23.47 33.90
N ARG A 384 9.73 24.55 33.33
CA ARG A 384 8.36 24.99 33.57
C ARG A 384 7.35 23.96 33.04
N SER A 385 7.52 23.55 31.78
CA SER A 385 6.66 22.56 31.12
C SER A 385 6.58 21.23 31.90
N ALA A 386 7.71 20.75 32.41
CA ALA A 386 7.75 19.54 33.24
C ALA A 386 7.01 19.66 34.58
N LYS A 387 6.87 20.87 35.14
CA LYS A 387 6.12 21.11 36.38
C LYS A 387 4.62 21.22 36.15
N GLU A 388 4.20 21.73 35.00
CA GLU A 388 2.78 21.92 34.66
C GLU A 388 2.05 20.60 34.39
N PHE A 389 2.78 19.55 34.00
CA PHE A 389 2.21 18.25 33.61
C PHE A 389 2.93 17.05 34.28
N PRO A 390 2.82 16.89 35.62
CA PRO A 390 3.54 15.84 36.35
C PRO A 390 2.96 14.43 36.16
N ASP A 391 1.66 14.31 35.84
CA ASP A 391 0.90 13.04 35.82
C ASP A 391 0.77 12.41 34.41
N MET A 392 1.36 13.02 33.39
CA MET A 392 1.27 12.48 32.03
C MET A 392 2.25 11.33 31.89
N GLU A 393 1.75 10.09 31.81
CA GLU A 393 2.54 8.86 31.62
C GLU A 393 3.74 9.13 30.68
N ASN A 394 4.94 9.21 31.28
CA ASN A 394 6.26 9.41 30.66
C ASN A 394 6.72 10.85 30.32
N ASN A 395 6.03 11.93 30.71
CA ASN A 395 6.46 13.35 30.62
C ASN A 395 6.98 13.84 29.25
N ILE A 396 6.77 13.09 28.17
CA ILE A 396 7.46 13.34 26.90
C ILE A 396 6.78 14.37 26.02
N LEU A 397 5.44 14.42 26.01
CA LEU A 397 4.70 15.40 25.20
C LEU A 397 5.00 16.85 25.63
N PRO A 398 5.07 17.18 26.94
CA PRO A 398 5.49 18.51 27.41
C PRO A 398 6.91 18.89 26.96
N ILE A 399 7.83 17.91 26.87
CA ILE A 399 9.20 18.12 26.41
C ILE A 399 9.21 18.40 24.90
N LEU A 400 8.53 17.57 24.10
CA LEU A 400 8.46 17.75 22.65
C LEU A 400 7.72 19.03 22.25
N LYS A 401 6.77 19.50 23.06
CA LYS A 401 6.02 20.75 22.83
C LYS A 401 6.96 21.96 22.71
N PHE A 402 8.13 21.92 23.33
CA PHE A 402 9.16 22.94 23.18
C PHE A 402 9.53 23.19 21.72
N SER A 403 9.65 22.14 20.91
CA SER A 403 9.94 22.28 19.47
C SER A 403 8.79 22.95 18.72
N TYR A 404 7.55 22.59 19.04
CA TYR A 404 6.36 23.23 18.49
C TYR A 404 6.27 24.72 18.85
N ASP A 405 6.54 25.07 20.11
CA ASP A 405 6.48 26.47 20.57
C ASP A 405 7.51 27.35 19.84
N ASN A 406 8.65 26.77 19.44
CA ASN A 406 9.73 27.44 18.72
C ASN A 406 9.51 27.60 17.21
N LEU A 407 8.40 27.12 16.62
CA LEU A 407 8.12 27.25 15.18
C LEU A 407 7.94 28.70 14.68
N GLY A 408 7.83 29.68 15.58
CA GLY A 408 7.85 31.12 15.29
C GLY A 408 6.61 31.69 14.59
N ASP A 409 5.96 30.92 13.71
CA ASP A 409 4.79 31.31 12.92
C ASP A 409 3.55 30.49 13.33
N GLU A 410 2.48 31.15 13.76
CA GLU A 410 1.21 30.53 14.16
C GLU A 410 0.51 29.79 13.00
N ASN A 411 0.77 30.21 11.75
CA ASN A 411 0.29 29.52 10.56
C ASN A 411 1.01 28.18 10.37
N VAL A 412 2.34 28.15 10.56
CA VAL A 412 3.13 26.90 10.51
C VAL A 412 2.70 25.95 11.63
N LYS A 413 2.45 26.47 12.83
CA LYS A 413 1.89 25.70 13.95
C LYS A 413 0.52 25.13 13.62
N SER A 414 -0.36 25.89 12.98
CA SER A 414 -1.69 25.42 12.56
C SER A 414 -1.58 24.31 11.51
N CYS A 415 -0.67 24.46 10.54
CA CYS A 415 -0.37 23.42 9.54
C CYS A 415 0.10 22.12 10.20
N PHE A 416 1.00 22.22 11.19
CA PHE A 416 1.48 21.07 11.96
C PHE A 416 0.35 20.34 12.71
N LEU A 417 -0.48 21.07 13.47
CA LEU A 417 -1.58 20.46 14.22
C LEU A 417 -2.59 19.79 13.29
N TYR A 418 -2.81 20.35 12.10
CA TYR A 418 -3.71 19.79 11.10
C TYR A 418 -3.22 18.42 10.58
N CYS A 419 -1.91 18.21 10.48
CA CYS A 419 -1.36 16.91 10.08
C CYS A 419 -1.76 15.76 11.02
N ALA A 420 -2.06 16.06 12.28
CA ALA A 420 -2.45 15.05 13.26
C ALA A 420 -3.83 14.42 13.00
N LEU A 421 -4.63 15.00 12.09
CA LEU A 421 -5.90 14.44 11.64
C LEU A 421 -5.74 13.13 10.86
N PHE A 422 -4.57 12.87 10.30
CA PHE A 422 -4.27 11.64 9.59
C PHE A 422 -3.83 10.52 10.54
N PRO A 423 -3.97 9.25 10.15
CA PRO A 423 -3.55 8.13 10.98
C PRO A 423 -2.03 8.09 11.19
N GLU A 424 -1.62 7.32 12.19
CA GLU A 424 -0.20 7.04 12.47
C GLU A 424 0.43 6.30 11.28
N ASP A 425 1.71 6.61 11.02
CA ASP A 425 2.53 6.07 9.93
C ASP A 425 1.94 6.22 8.52
N ASP A 426 0.96 7.10 8.36
CA ASP A 426 0.39 7.39 7.05
C ASP A 426 1.36 8.21 6.21
N GLU A 427 1.58 7.76 4.98
CA GLU A 427 2.40 8.48 4.01
C GLU A 427 1.49 9.26 3.05
N ILE A 428 1.38 10.56 3.27
CA ILE A 428 0.45 11.40 2.53
C ILE A 428 1.21 12.28 1.56
N GLU A 429 0.65 12.46 0.36
CA GLU A 429 1.25 13.32 -0.65
C GLU A 429 1.39 14.77 -0.16
N LYS A 430 2.57 15.35 -0.34
CA LYS A 430 2.90 16.73 0.05
C LYS A 430 1.85 17.73 -0.46
N GLU A 431 1.47 17.61 -1.73
CA GLU A 431 0.49 18.48 -2.38
C GLU A 431 -0.89 18.41 -1.73
N ARG A 432 -1.27 17.23 -1.21
CA ARG A 432 -2.56 17.06 -0.55
C ARG A 432 -2.63 17.87 0.75
N PHE A 433 -1.56 17.85 1.56
CA PHE A 433 -1.45 18.70 2.75
C PHE A 433 -1.51 20.18 2.42
N ILE A 434 -0.76 20.60 1.41
CA ILE A 434 -0.70 22.02 1.03
C ILE A 434 -2.07 22.52 0.57
N ASN A 435 -2.81 21.72 -0.20
CA ASN A 435 -4.18 22.05 -0.62
C ASN A 435 -5.13 22.19 0.58
N PHE A 436 -5.03 21.31 1.58
CA PHE A 436 -5.82 21.46 2.81
C PHE A 436 -5.47 22.74 3.55
N TRP A 437 -4.18 23.03 3.75
CA TRP A 437 -3.73 24.22 4.47
C TRP A 437 -4.12 25.51 3.74
N LEU A 438 -4.09 25.51 2.41
CA LEU A 438 -4.59 26.61 1.59
C LEU A 438 -6.09 26.84 1.83
N CYS A 439 -6.88 25.77 1.76
CA CYS A 439 -8.33 25.87 1.93
C CYS A 439 -8.73 26.25 3.37
N GLU A 440 -8.05 25.72 4.37
CA GLU A 440 -8.20 26.14 5.77
C GLU A 440 -7.75 27.60 6.01
N GLY A 441 -7.02 28.19 5.06
CA GLY A 441 -6.51 29.56 5.15
C GLY A 441 -5.24 29.69 5.98
N PHE A 442 -4.59 28.60 6.37
CA PHE A 442 -3.35 28.64 7.14
C PHE A 442 -2.19 29.24 6.37
N LEU A 443 -2.22 29.20 5.04
CA LEU A 443 -1.14 29.81 4.25
C LEU A 443 -1.31 31.32 4.08
N GLY A 444 -2.44 31.90 4.51
CA GLY A 444 -2.81 33.29 4.26
C GLY A 444 -3.64 33.45 2.99
N GLU A 445 -4.06 34.69 2.70
CA GLU A 445 -4.85 35.02 1.51
C GLU A 445 -3.93 35.24 0.30
N TYR A 446 -4.12 34.45 -0.75
CA TYR A 446 -3.38 34.57 -2.00
C TYR A 446 -4.33 34.64 -3.20
N GLU A 447 -4.07 35.59 -4.09
CA GLU A 447 -4.73 35.65 -5.41
C GLU A 447 -4.15 34.62 -6.40
N ASP A 448 -2.91 34.17 -6.17
CA ASP A 448 -2.17 33.24 -7.03
C ASP A 448 -1.92 31.91 -6.31
N VAL A 449 -2.57 30.85 -6.79
CA VAL A 449 -2.44 29.49 -6.28
C VAL A 449 -0.97 29.04 -6.26
N ARG A 450 -0.17 29.42 -7.26
CA ARG A 450 1.25 29.03 -7.30
C ARG A 450 2.04 29.62 -6.14
N LYS A 451 1.75 30.86 -5.74
CA LYS A 451 2.39 31.49 -4.57
C LYS A 451 1.98 30.79 -3.27
N ALA A 452 0.71 30.43 -3.15
CA ALA A 452 0.23 29.64 -2.01
C ALA A 452 0.94 28.28 -1.93
N MET A 453 1.07 27.56 -3.06
CA MET A 453 1.78 26.27 -3.10
C MET A 453 3.24 26.41 -2.70
N ASN A 454 3.93 27.44 -3.21
CA ASN A 454 5.32 27.72 -2.81
C ASN A 454 5.43 27.99 -1.30
N LYS A 455 4.50 28.75 -0.71
CA LYS A 455 4.46 28.96 0.75
C LYS A 455 4.18 27.66 1.50
N GLY A 456 3.33 26.80 0.96
CA GLY A 456 3.10 25.46 1.50
C GLY A 456 4.37 24.62 1.55
N HIS A 457 5.17 24.61 0.46
CA HIS A 457 6.45 23.91 0.45
C HIS A 457 7.46 24.48 1.46
N ASP A 458 7.48 25.80 1.66
CA ASP A 458 8.30 26.47 2.69
C ASP A 458 7.89 26.02 4.10
N VAL A 459 6.58 25.94 4.37
CA VAL A 459 6.05 25.40 5.64
C VAL A 459 6.45 23.92 5.81
N VAL A 460 6.33 23.10 4.77
CA VAL A 460 6.78 21.69 4.79
C VAL A 460 8.26 21.61 5.16
N GLY A 461 9.11 22.41 4.51
CA GLY A 461 10.55 22.46 4.79
C GLY A 461 10.83 22.84 6.24
N THR A 462 10.11 23.83 6.77
CA THR A 462 10.23 24.26 8.18
C THR A 462 9.88 23.13 9.15
N LEU A 463 8.79 22.39 8.91
CA LEU A 463 8.37 21.29 9.79
C LEU A 463 9.30 20.07 9.70
N ILE A 464 9.87 19.79 8.52
CA ILE A 464 10.88 18.74 8.34
C ILE A 464 12.16 19.12 9.08
N ASN A 465 12.61 20.37 8.93
CA ASN A 465 13.81 20.86 9.59
C ASN A 465 13.65 20.85 11.12
N ALA A 466 12.43 21.03 11.65
CA ALA A 466 12.16 20.87 13.08
C ALA A 466 12.05 19.39 13.55
N ASN A 467 12.23 18.40 12.66
CA ASN A 467 11.96 16.97 12.89
C ASN A 467 10.52 16.66 13.38
N LEU A 468 9.57 17.56 13.12
CA LEU A 468 8.15 17.39 13.44
C LEU A 468 7.39 16.63 12.34
N LEU A 469 7.91 16.67 11.11
CA LEU A 469 7.51 15.82 9.98
C LEU A 469 8.72 15.13 9.36
N LYS A 470 8.49 14.04 8.63
CA LYS A 470 9.53 13.29 7.91
C LYS A 470 9.15 13.11 6.46
N GLU A 471 10.15 13.08 5.59
CA GLU A 471 9.96 12.69 4.20
C GLU A 471 9.91 11.17 4.07
N ALA A 472 8.85 10.69 3.40
CA ALA A 472 8.68 9.31 2.99
C ALA A 472 8.80 9.24 1.46
N GLY A 473 10.03 9.03 0.97
CA GLY A 473 10.34 9.19 -0.45
C GLY A 473 10.28 10.66 -0.91
N SER A 474 10.21 10.89 -2.23
CA SER A 474 10.33 12.27 -2.77
C SER A 474 9.06 13.12 -2.62
N ARG A 475 7.88 12.49 -2.56
CA ARG A 475 6.58 13.17 -2.68
C ARG A 475 5.65 13.02 -1.48
N LYS A 476 6.01 12.22 -0.47
CA LYS A 476 5.12 11.98 0.69
C LYS A 476 5.74 12.44 1.99
N LEU A 477 4.88 12.74 2.95
CA LEU A 477 5.23 13.10 4.32
C LEU A 477 4.63 12.07 5.29
N SER A 478 5.33 11.85 6.38
CA SER A 478 4.84 11.09 7.53
C SER A 478 5.11 11.84 8.83
N MET A 479 4.28 11.56 9.84
CA MET A 479 4.43 12.09 11.20
C MET A 479 4.70 10.93 12.15
N HIS A 480 5.70 11.08 13.01
CA HIS A 480 6.01 10.07 14.02
C HIS A 480 4.85 9.96 15.02
N ASP A 481 4.47 8.74 15.42
CA ASP A 481 3.37 8.45 16.34
C ASP A 481 3.35 9.32 17.63
N VAL A 482 4.47 9.45 18.36
CA VAL A 482 4.59 10.31 19.56
C VAL A 482 4.48 11.81 19.23
N VAL A 483 4.98 12.25 18.07
CA VAL A 483 4.84 13.65 17.62
C VAL A 483 3.38 13.96 17.28
N ARG A 484 2.67 12.99 16.70
CA ARG A 484 1.24 13.06 16.46
C ARG A 484 0.43 13.08 17.75
N GLU A 485 0.78 12.24 18.73
CA GLU A 485 0.17 12.26 20.06
C GLU A 485 0.34 13.64 20.72
N MET A 486 1.53 14.25 20.62
CA MET A 486 1.77 15.62 21.08
C MET A 486 0.90 16.63 20.32
N ALA A 487 0.81 16.54 19.00
CA ALA A 487 0.00 17.45 18.20
C ALA A 487 -1.49 17.37 18.58
N LEU A 488 -2.04 16.17 18.77
CA LEU A 488 -3.42 15.98 19.25
C LEU A 488 -3.61 16.51 20.66
N TRP A 489 -2.63 16.30 21.55
CA TRP A 489 -2.65 16.85 22.90
C TRP A 489 -2.70 18.38 22.88
N ILE A 490 -1.89 19.03 22.05
CA ILE A 490 -1.90 20.50 21.88
C ILE A 490 -3.21 20.98 21.26
N ALA A 491 -3.66 20.35 20.17
CA ALA A 491 -4.88 20.71 19.46
C ALA A 491 -6.15 20.59 20.33
N SER A 492 -6.13 19.69 21.32
CA SER A 492 -7.19 19.51 22.32
C SER A 492 -7.03 20.39 23.57
N SER A 493 -6.35 21.54 23.44
CA SER A 493 -6.08 22.47 24.55
C SER A 493 -5.37 21.78 25.72
N LEU A 494 -4.29 21.07 25.41
CA LEU A 494 -3.48 20.30 26.36
C LEU A 494 -4.30 19.20 27.04
N GLY A 495 -5.17 18.54 26.27
CA GLY A 495 -6.04 17.46 26.72
C GLY A 495 -7.31 17.88 27.47
N LYS A 496 -7.56 19.18 27.65
CA LYS A 496 -8.74 19.71 28.36
C LYS A 496 -10.00 19.67 27.49
N GLN A 497 -9.87 19.78 26.18
CA GLN A 497 -10.97 19.83 25.20
C GLN A 497 -10.76 18.77 24.12
N LYS A 498 -10.73 17.49 24.53
CA LYS A 498 -10.52 16.34 23.62
C LYS A 498 -11.55 16.25 22.50
N GLU A 499 -12.77 16.75 22.70
CA GLU A 499 -13.84 16.69 21.70
C GLU A 499 -13.68 17.74 20.58
N ASN A 500 -12.81 18.75 20.72
CA ASN A 500 -12.56 19.72 19.64
C ASN A 500 -11.90 19.08 18.40
N PHE A 501 -11.09 18.04 18.62
CA PHE A 501 -10.33 17.31 17.61
C PHE A 501 -10.60 15.81 17.76
N VAL A 502 -11.54 15.30 16.95
CA VAL A 502 -11.94 13.89 16.99
C VAL A 502 -11.23 13.15 15.88
N VAL A 503 -10.25 12.32 16.22
CA VAL A 503 -9.48 11.54 15.24
C VAL A 503 -9.64 10.06 15.55
N GLN A 504 -10.46 9.38 14.74
CA GLN A 504 -10.75 7.96 14.82
C GLN A 504 -10.59 7.30 13.44
N ALA A 505 -9.49 7.63 12.76
CA ALA A 505 -9.12 7.03 11.49
C ALA A 505 -8.67 5.58 11.66
N ARG A 506 -9.04 4.70 10.72
CA ARG A 506 -8.63 3.27 10.68
C ARG A 506 -9.06 2.41 11.87
N VAL A 507 -9.88 2.88 12.82
CA VAL A 507 -10.20 2.12 14.04
C VAL A 507 -11.30 1.08 13.85
N GLY A 508 -12.02 1.12 12.74
CA GLY A 508 -13.06 0.15 12.41
C GLY A 508 -14.48 0.50 12.77
N LEU A 509 -14.78 1.78 12.66
CA LEU A 509 -16.14 2.26 12.88
C LEU A 509 -17.08 1.73 11.80
N LEU A 510 -18.17 1.09 12.23
CA LEU A 510 -19.32 0.77 11.38
C LEU A 510 -20.32 1.93 11.31
N LYS A 511 -20.28 2.82 12.31
CA LYS A 511 -21.14 3.99 12.45
C LYS A 511 -20.31 5.13 13.02
N ILE A 512 -20.75 6.36 12.77
CA ILE A 512 -20.18 7.55 13.39
C ILE A 512 -20.18 7.41 14.93
N PRO A 513 -19.10 7.86 15.63
CA PRO A 513 -18.98 7.71 17.07
C PRO A 513 -20.00 8.55 17.83
N LYS A 514 -20.39 8.10 19.02
CA LYS A 514 -21.22 8.91 19.93
C LYS A 514 -20.32 9.84 20.73
N LEU A 515 -20.57 11.14 20.62
CA LEU A 515 -19.87 12.18 21.38
C LEU A 515 -20.79 12.81 22.42
N LYS A 516 -20.21 13.37 23.49
CA LYS A 516 -20.99 14.05 24.54
C LYS A 516 -21.44 15.43 24.06
N ASP A 517 -20.55 16.20 23.45
CA ASP A 517 -20.85 17.52 22.91
C ASP A 517 -20.38 17.67 21.45
N TRP A 518 -21.27 17.34 20.53
CA TRP A 518 -21.10 17.57 19.09
C TRP A 518 -20.92 19.05 18.71
N GLY A 519 -21.42 19.97 19.52
CA GLY A 519 -21.34 21.41 19.27
C GLY A 519 -19.93 21.97 19.48
N SER A 520 -19.07 21.27 20.22
CA SER A 520 -17.68 21.65 20.46
C SER A 520 -16.71 21.18 19.37
N VAL A 521 -17.12 20.22 18.53
CA VAL A 521 -16.22 19.58 17.56
C VAL A 521 -15.87 20.55 16.45
N ARG A 522 -14.56 20.78 16.25
CA ARG A 522 -14.05 21.67 15.19
C ARG A 522 -13.46 20.90 14.03
N ARG A 523 -12.75 19.80 14.30
CA ARG A 523 -12.16 18.97 13.25
C ARG A 523 -12.39 17.50 13.55
N MET A 524 -12.84 16.77 12.55
CA MET A 524 -13.19 15.37 12.67
C MET A 524 -12.56 14.56 11.53
N SER A 525 -11.86 13.50 11.90
CA SER A 525 -11.30 12.53 10.98
C SER A 525 -11.80 11.14 11.30
N LEU A 526 -12.66 10.62 10.42
CA LEU A 526 -13.22 9.27 10.43
C LEU A 526 -12.81 8.49 9.18
N MET A 527 -11.69 8.87 8.56
CA MET A 527 -11.21 8.24 7.33
C MET A 527 -10.87 6.76 7.51
N GLU A 528 -10.93 6.00 6.42
CA GLU A 528 -10.53 4.59 6.36
C GLU A 528 -11.23 3.70 7.39
N ASN A 529 -12.53 3.91 7.57
CA ASN A 529 -13.40 3.07 8.39
C ASN A 529 -14.38 2.28 7.51
N GLN A 530 -15.37 1.64 8.13
CA GLN A 530 -16.40 0.84 7.46
C GLN A 530 -17.78 1.48 7.65
N ILE A 531 -17.84 2.82 7.75
CA ILE A 531 -19.09 3.54 7.99
C ILE A 531 -19.93 3.47 6.72
N GLU A 532 -21.12 2.90 6.83
CA GLU A 532 -22.06 2.82 5.70
C GLU A 532 -23.09 3.95 5.67
N GLU A 533 -23.48 4.43 6.86
CA GLU A 533 -24.57 5.38 7.04
C GLU A 533 -24.27 6.36 8.18
N ILE A 534 -24.74 7.60 8.00
CA ILE A 534 -24.63 8.68 8.98
C ILE A 534 -26.03 8.92 9.56
N ALA A 535 -26.30 8.35 10.73
CA ALA A 535 -27.59 8.53 11.42
C ALA A 535 -27.72 9.96 11.96
N CYS A 536 -28.81 10.66 11.59
CA CYS A 536 -28.90 12.11 11.69
C CYS A 536 -29.67 12.64 12.90
N ASP A 537 -30.32 11.77 13.68
CA ASP A 537 -31.46 12.18 14.53
C ASP A 537 -31.11 13.11 15.71
N SER A 538 -29.82 13.38 15.98
CA SER A 538 -29.41 14.29 17.07
C SER A 538 -28.02 14.93 16.91
N ILE A 539 -27.41 14.91 15.72
CA ILE A 539 -26.04 15.40 15.51
C ILE A 539 -26.06 16.88 15.11
N LYS A 540 -25.67 17.78 16.02
CA LYS A 540 -25.54 19.22 15.75
C LYS A 540 -24.07 19.64 15.81
N CYS A 541 -23.41 19.66 14.66
CA CYS A 541 -21.98 19.99 14.53
C CYS A 541 -21.76 21.42 14.00
N SER A 542 -22.33 22.43 14.69
CA SER A 542 -22.32 23.82 14.18
C SER A 542 -20.93 24.46 14.12
N GLU A 543 -19.97 23.93 14.87
CA GLU A 543 -18.59 24.43 14.92
C GLU A 543 -17.62 23.65 14.02
N LEU A 544 -18.09 22.63 13.28
CA LEU A 544 -17.23 21.78 12.47
C LEU A 544 -16.71 22.53 11.24
N ILE A 545 -15.39 22.49 11.08
CA ILE A 545 -14.60 23.14 10.02
C ILE A 545 -14.05 22.10 9.05
N THR A 546 -13.57 20.97 9.57
CA THR A 546 -12.95 19.90 8.77
C THR A 546 -13.67 18.58 9.02
N LEU A 547 -14.08 17.90 7.95
CA LEU A 547 -14.63 16.55 8.00
C LEU A 547 -13.96 15.65 6.96
N PHE A 548 -13.23 14.67 7.47
CA PHE A 548 -12.58 13.62 6.68
C PHE A 548 -13.36 12.31 6.80
N LEU A 549 -13.92 11.86 5.68
CA LEU A 549 -14.73 10.65 5.53
C LEU A 549 -14.24 9.75 4.40
N GLN A 550 -13.06 10.03 3.84
CA GLN A 550 -12.50 9.26 2.75
C GLN A 550 -12.31 7.78 3.09
N LEU A 551 -12.37 6.94 2.05
CA LEU A 551 -12.15 5.50 2.13
C LEU A 551 -13.07 4.81 3.15
N ASN A 552 -14.35 5.21 3.18
CA ASN A 552 -15.42 4.53 3.90
C ASN A 552 -16.31 3.74 2.94
N ASN A 553 -17.41 3.17 3.45
CA ASN A 553 -18.41 2.43 2.68
C ASN A 553 -19.72 3.22 2.56
N LEU A 554 -19.66 4.56 2.64
CA LEU A 554 -20.84 5.41 2.70
C LEU A 554 -21.73 5.19 1.47
N LYS A 555 -23.01 4.89 1.70
CA LYS A 555 -23.99 4.68 0.62
C LYS A 555 -24.60 5.99 0.14
N ASN A 556 -24.75 6.94 1.04
CA ASN A 556 -25.28 8.26 0.76
C ASN A 556 -24.74 9.29 1.76
N LEU A 557 -24.99 10.55 1.45
CA LEU A 557 -24.79 11.66 2.36
C LEU A 557 -26.16 12.30 2.60
N SER A 558 -26.67 12.25 3.84
CA SER A 558 -27.96 12.83 4.18
C SER A 558 -27.91 14.36 4.07
N GLY A 559 -28.88 14.96 3.36
CA GLY A 559 -29.02 16.42 3.29
C GLY A 559 -29.21 17.05 4.67
N GLU A 560 -29.94 16.40 5.58
CA GLU A 560 -30.12 16.86 6.96
C GLU A 560 -28.79 16.96 7.71
N PHE A 561 -27.89 15.99 7.51
CA PHE A 561 -26.58 16.00 8.16
C PHE A 561 -25.75 17.22 7.71
N ILE A 562 -25.79 17.56 6.42
CA ILE A 562 -25.08 18.70 5.84
C ILE A 562 -25.58 20.03 6.44
N ARG A 563 -26.89 20.19 6.65
CA ARG A 563 -27.50 21.44 7.13
C ARG A 563 -26.95 21.91 8.49
N TYR A 564 -26.43 20.99 9.30
CA TYR A 564 -25.88 21.30 10.62
C TYR A 564 -24.44 21.81 10.61
N MET A 565 -23.73 21.78 9.47
CA MET A 565 -22.29 22.06 9.39
C MET A 565 -21.97 23.31 8.56
N LYS A 566 -22.69 24.41 8.78
CA LYS A 566 -22.55 25.64 7.95
C LYS A 566 -21.15 26.28 7.95
N LYS A 567 -20.31 25.97 8.94
CA LYS A 567 -18.91 26.43 9.03
C LYS A 567 -17.91 25.50 8.33
N LEU A 568 -18.38 24.40 7.72
CA LEU A 568 -17.50 23.42 7.10
C LEU A 568 -16.72 24.05 5.94
N VAL A 569 -15.41 23.94 6.01
CA VAL A 569 -14.44 24.45 5.02
C VAL A 569 -13.91 23.30 4.17
N VAL A 570 -13.67 22.15 4.79
CA VAL A 570 -13.09 20.97 4.13
C VAL A 570 -14.00 19.76 4.30
N LEU A 571 -14.43 19.20 3.18
CA LEU A 571 -15.14 17.92 3.11
C LEU A 571 -14.41 16.98 2.16
N ASP A 572 -13.90 15.87 2.70
CA ASP A 572 -13.21 14.83 1.91
C ASP A 572 -14.03 13.54 1.94
N LEU A 573 -14.56 13.16 0.78
CA LEU A 573 -15.36 11.96 0.54
C LEU A 573 -14.64 10.97 -0.40
N PHE A 574 -13.36 11.18 -0.68
CA PHE A 574 -12.56 10.38 -1.61
C PHE A 574 -12.76 8.86 -1.39
N GLY A 575 -12.97 8.10 -2.45
CA GLY A 575 -13.01 6.63 -2.39
C GLY A 575 -14.27 6.02 -1.78
N ASN A 576 -15.32 6.81 -1.54
CA ASN A 576 -16.64 6.28 -1.18
C ASN A 576 -17.43 5.88 -2.44
N SER A 577 -17.05 4.76 -3.05
CA SER A 577 -17.58 4.28 -4.34
C SER A 577 -19.09 4.03 -4.38
N ARG A 578 -19.74 3.86 -3.22
CA ARG A 578 -21.19 3.63 -3.10
C ARG A 578 -22.01 4.92 -3.08
N ILE A 579 -21.39 6.09 -2.95
CA ILE A 579 -22.09 7.37 -3.06
C ILE A 579 -22.37 7.64 -4.54
N THR A 580 -23.64 7.59 -4.95
CA THR A 580 -24.06 7.79 -6.35
C THR A 580 -24.61 9.19 -6.65
N GLU A 581 -24.93 9.95 -5.61
CA GLU A 581 -25.48 11.30 -5.71
C GLU A 581 -24.98 12.16 -4.56
N LEU A 582 -24.88 13.46 -4.82
CA LEU A 582 -24.61 14.46 -3.81
C LEU A 582 -25.90 15.26 -3.57
N PRO A 583 -26.38 15.40 -2.33
CA PRO A 583 -27.63 16.10 -2.04
C PRO A 583 -27.54 17.60 -2.36
N GLU A 584 -28.67 18.21 -2.72
CA GLU A 584 -28.76 19.62 -3.11
C GLU A 584 -28.40 20.56 -1.94
N GLU A 585 -28.57 20.08 -0.70
CA GLU A 585 -28.17 20.72 0.55
C GLU A 585 -26.67 21.00 0.64
N ILE A 586 -25.81 20.38 -0.18
CA ILE A 586 -24.39 20.75 -0.26
C ILE A 586 -24.21 22.25 -0.54
N SER A 587 -25.17 22.85 -1.25
CA SER A 587 -25.19 24.28 -1.56
C SER A 587 -25.38 25.18 -0.34
N GLU A 588 -25.76 24.63 0.81
CA GLU A 588 -25.87 25.35 2.08
C GLU A 588 -24.52 25.48 2.80
N LEU A 589 -23.49 24.73 2.39
CA LEU A 589 -22.12 24.82 2.93
C LEU A 589 -21.38 26.03 2.36
N VAL A 590 -21.87 27.23 2.63
CA VAL A 590 -21.36 28.49 2.05
C VAL A 590 -19.88 28.79 2.38
N SER A 591 -19.34 28.16 3.43
CA SER A 591 -17.94 28.25 3.83
C SER A 591 -17.03 27.21 3.16
N LEU A 592 -17.57 26.28 2.39
CA LEU A 592 -16.81 25.18 1.80
C LEU A 592 -15.80 25.70 0.78
N LYS A 593 -14.54 25.34 1.00
CA LYS A 593 -13.39 25.68 0.14
C LYS A 593 -12.76 24.45 -0.50
N TYR A 594 -12.84 23.30 0.15
CA TYR A 594 -12.31 22.03 -0.34
C TYR A 594 -13.42 20.98 -0.40
N LEU A 595 -13.64 20.41 -1.57
CA LEU A 595 -14.51 19.26 -1.79
C LEU A 595 -13.78 18.22 -2.65
N ASP A 596 -13.50 17.05 -2.07
CA ASP A 596 -13.02 15.91 -2.83
C ASP A 596 -14.10 14.82 -2.84
N VAL A 597 -14.59 14.51 -4.04
CA VAL A 597 -15.54 13.42 -4.29
C VAL A 597 -14.95 12.40 -5.27
N SER A 598 -13.65 12.42 -5.53
CA SER A 598 -13.00 11.49 -6.46
C SER A 598 -13.13 10.03 -6.00
N LEU A 599 -13.17 9.10 -6.95
CA LEU A 599 -13.47 7.66 -6.70
C LEU A 599 -14.79 7.41 -5.97
N THR A 600 -15.80 8.26 -6.20
CA THR A 600 -17.21 7.98 -5.85
C THR A 600 -17.95 7.44 -7.09
N GLY A 601 -19.25 7.17 -6.97
CA GLY A 601 -20.12 6.81 -8.11
C GLY A 601 -21.02 7.96 -8.56
N ILE A 602 -20.66 9.20 -8.25
CA ILE A 602 -21.49 10.39 -8.48
C ILE A 602 -21.62 10.68 -9.97
N ARG A 603 -22.85 10.55 -10.49
CA ARG A 603 -23.13 10.72 -11.93
C ARG A 603 -23.45 12.15 -12.34
N GLN A 604 -24.00 12.94 -11.42
CA GLN A 604 -24.42 14.31 -11.66
C GLN A 604 -24.15 15.16 -10.42
N LEU A 605 -23.68 16.38 -10.63
CA LEU A 605 -23.49 17.36 -9.57
C LEU A 605 -24.80 18.15 -9.36
N PRO A 606 -25.15 18.47 -8.09
CA PRO A 606 -26.32 19.27 -7.78
C PRO A 606 -26.20 20.68 -8.40
N VAL A 607 -27.30 21.21 -8.92
CA VAL A 607 -27.33 22.54 -9.57
C VAL A 607 -26.93 23.63 -8.57
N GLY A 608 -27.24 23.42 -7.30
CA GLY A 608 -26.88 24.27 -6.18
C GLY A 608 -25.38 24.42 -5.95
N LEU A 609 -24.52 23.56 -6.51
CA LEU A 609 -23.06 23.67 -6.35
C LEU A 609 -22.53 25.04 -6.85
N GLN A 610 -23.20 25.66 -7.82
CA GLN A 610 -22.88 27.01 -8.32
C GLN A 610 -22.99 28.12 -7.26
N LYS A 611 -23.69 27.85 -6.13
CA LYS A 611 -23.82 28.79 -4.99
C LYS A 611 -22.57 28.81 -4.11
N LEU A 612 -21.71 27.79 -4.20
CA LEU A 612 -20.48 27.68 -3.40
C LEU A 612 -19.37 28.58 -3.97
N LYS A 613 -19.53 29.89 -3.79
CA LYS A 613 -18.61 30.90 -4.34
C LYS A 613 -17.19 30.85 -3.76
N ASN A 614 -17.03 30.21 -2.60
CA ASN A 614 -15.75 30.06 -1.91
C ASN A 614 -15.03 28.75 -2.25
N LEU A 615 -15.59 27.89 -3.13
CA LEU A 615 -14.98 26.61 -3.45
C LEU A 615 -13.68 26.81 -4.25
N TYR A 616 -12.54 26.55 -3.62
CA TYR A 616 -11.19 26.69 -4.20
C TYR A 616 -10.70 25.39 -4.84
N TYR A 617 -11.03 24.25 -4.22
CA TYR A 617 -10.61 22.93 -4.66
C TYR A 617 -11.82 22.02 -4.82
N LEU A 618 -12.01 21.53 -6.05
CA LEU A 618 -13.02 20.53 -6.40
C LEU A 618 -12.34 19.40 -7.17
N ASN A 619 -12.31 18.21 -6.58
CA ASN A 619 -11.75 17.03 -7.23
C ASN A 619 -12.87 16.04 -7.60
N LEU A 620 -12.99 15.81 -8.92
CA LEU A 620 -13.97 14.91 -9.54
C LEU A 620 -13.26 13.76 -10.28
N ASN A 621 -11.98 13.50 -9.98
CA ASN A 621 -11.23 12.50 -10.70
C ASN A 621 -11.87 11.11 -10.53
N THR A 622 -12.15 10.43 -11.64
CA THR A 622 -12.66 9.04 -11.61
C THR A 622 -13.97 8.88 -10.80
N THR A 623 -14.86 9.88 -10.86
CA THR A 623 -16.25 9.81 -10.34
C THR A 623 -17.24 9.22 -11.32
#